data_AF-A0A956EQ95-F1
#
_entry.id   AF-A0A956EQ95-F1
#
_cell.length_a   1.000
_cell.length_b   1.000
_cell.length_c   1.000
_cell.angle_alpha   90.00
_cell.angle_beta   90.00
_cell.angle_gamma   90.00
#
_symmetry.space_group_name_H-M   'P 1'
#
loop_
_entity.id
_entity.type
_entity.pdbx_description
1 polymer ?
#
loop_
_entity_poly.entity_id
_entity_poly.type
_entity_poly.pdbx_seq_one_letter_code
_entity_poly.pdbx_strand_id
1 'polypeptide(L)'
;MNEEARVSDRDDYRQAAAKLLDRDEVEGVLSSTFYSAGNAERAKPVRAVPKTEKPTHYKVICISMYTDDLKRLDDMVDTLKARGFTKANRSALIRYALSEVDLESVPKGI
;
A
#
# COMPACT_ATOMS: atom_id res chain seq x y z
N MET A 1 -2.04 18.06 35.04
CA MET A 1 -1.08 16.95 34.82
C MET A 1 -0.22 17.37 33.64
N ASN A 2 1.04 17.70 33.92
CA ASN A 2 1.85 18.69 33.17
C ASN A 2 2.55 18.10 31.92
N GLU A 3 2.77 18.95 30.92
CA GLU A 3 3.32 18.62 29.59
C GLU A 3 4.79 18.15 29.64
N GLU A 4 5.56 18.62 30.64
CA GLU A 4 6.96 18.21 30.86
C GLU A 4 7.11 16.71 31.18
N ALA A 5 6.12 16.11 31.84
CA ALA A 5 6.14 14.69 32.19
C ALA A 5 5.99 13.78 30.96
N ARG A 6 5.33 14.24 29.89
CA ARG A 6 5.14 13.45 28.65
C ARG A 6 6.37 13.47 27.74
N VAL A 7 7.17 14.53 27.81
CA VAL A 7 8.43 14.63 27.05
C VAL A 7 9.49 13.73 27.69
N SER A 8 9.59 13.73 29.02
CA SER A 8 10.47 12.81 29.78
C SER A 8 10.18 11.35 29.44
N ASP A 9 8.92 10.94 29.49
CA ASP A 9 8.49 9.56 29.21
C ASP A 9 8.90 9.11 27.79
N ARG A 10 8.76 9.98 26.78
CA ARG A 10 9.17 9.69 25.40
C ARG A 10 10.68 9.53 25.25
N ASP A 11 11.46 10.37 25.92
CA ASP A 11 12.92 10.31 25.87
C ASP A 11 13.45 9.10 26.64
N ASP A 12 12.77 8.68 27.70
CA ASP A 12 13.05 7.46 28.45
C ASP A 12 12.85 6.21 27.59
N TYR A 13 11.76 6.11 26.82
CA TYR A 13 11.55 4.99 25.88
C TYR A 13 12.60 4.95 24.76
N ARG A 14 13.00 6.11 24.23
CA ARG A 14 14.04 6.19 23.20
C ARG A 14 15.39 5.72 23.73
N GLN A 15 15.75 6.13 24.95
CA GLN A 15 16.97 5.68 25.60
C GLN A 15 16.92 4.19 25.96
N ALA A 16 15.77 3.68 26.39
CA ALA A 16 15.59 2.25 26.66
C ALA A 16 15.72 1.40 25.39
N ALA A 17 15.11 1.83 24.29
CA ALA A 17 15.24 1.15 23.00
C ALA A 17 16.69 1.13 22.50
N ALA A 18 17.42 2.24 22.67
CA ALA A 18 18.84 2.31 22.31
C ALA A 18 19.75 1.44 23.19
N LYS A 19 19.36 1.14 24.44
CA LYS A 19 20.08 0.20 25.31
C LYS A 19 19.78 -1.27 25.00
N LEU A 20 18.59 -1.57 24.48
CA LEU A 20 18.14 -2.93 24.19
C LEU A 20 18.54 -3.42 22.80
N LEU A 21 18.66 -2.50 21.83
CA LEU A 21 19.06 -2.81 20.47
C LEU A 21 20.49 -2.36 20.28
N ASP A 22 21.44 -3.28 20.48
CA ASP A 22 22.83 -3.01 20.17
C ASP A 22 22.96 -2.72 18.66
N ARG A 23 23.52 -1.55 18.34
CA ARG A 23 23.56 -1.06 16.97
C ARG A 23 24.39 -1.97 16.07
N ASP A 24 25.50 -2.50 16.59
CA ASP A 24 26.42 -3.33 15.83
C ASP A 24 25.80 -4.73 15.58
N GLU A 25 25.04 -5.26 16.53
CA GLU A 25 24.24 -6.47 16.35
C GLU A 25 23.17 -6.30 15.26
N VAL A 26 22.40 -5.20 15.31
CA VAL A 26 21.35 -4.92 14.32
C VAL A 26 21.95 -4.77 12.92
N GLU A 27 23.06 -4.03 12.80
CA GLU A 27 23.73 -3.81 11.52
C GLU A 27 24.36 -5.12 10.98
N GLY A 28 24.89 -5.99 11.85
CA GLY A 28 25.36 -7.32 11.51
C GLY A 28 24.25 -8.26 10.99
N VAL A 29 23.08 -8.27 11.63
CA VAL A 29 21.94 -9.07 11.16
C VAL A 29 21.45 -8.58 9.80
N LEU A 30 21.27 -7.27 9.63
CA LEU A 30 20.78 -6.70 8.38
C LEU A 30 21.76 -6.88 7.22
N SER A 31 23.07 -6.71 7.47
CA SER A 31 24.11 -6.91 6.46
C SER A 31 24.28 -8.37 6.04
N SER A 32 24.06 -9.32 6.96
CA SER A 32 24.13 -10.76 6.64
C SER A 32 22.89 -11.30 5.93
N THR A 33 21.69 -10.81 6.28
CA THR A 33 20.43 -11.33 5.72
C THR A 33 19.91 -10.57 4.51
N PHE A 34 20.11 -9.25 4.43
CA PHE A 34 19.46 -8.41 3.42
C PHE A 34 20.43 -7.67 2.49
N TYR A 35 21.58 -7.21 2.99
CA TYR A 35 22.47 -6.33 2.21
C TYR A 35 23.79 -6.95 1.72
N SER A 36 24.09 -8.20 2.05
CA SER A 36 25.23 -8.91 1.45
C SER A 36 24.95 -9.28 0.00
N ALA A 37 25.18 -8.33 -0.90
CA ALA A 37 25.22 -8.49 -2.35
C ALA A 37 26.47 -9.26 -2.84
N GLY A 38 27.00 -10.19 -2.04
CA GLY A 38 28.38 -10.69 -2.16
C GLY A 38 28.57 -12.21 -2.09
N ASN A 39 27.51 -13.02 -2.08
CA ASN A 39 27.65 -14.43 -2.40
C ASN A 39 26.69 -14.84 -3.52
N ALA A 40 26.92 -14.21 -4.67
CA ALA A 40 26.31 -14.52 -5.96
C ALA A 40 26.96 -15.75 -6.65
N GLU A 41 27.58 -16.65 -5.89
CA GLU A 41 28.02 -17.95 -6.42
C GLU A 41 26.99 -19.03 -6.05
N ARG A 42 26.29 -19.50 -7.09
CA ARG A 42 25.28 -20.58 -7.13
C ARG A 42 23.81 -20.18 -6.88
N ALA A 43 23.34 -19.11 -7.50
CA ALA A 43 21.94 -19.07 -7.92
C ALA A 43 21.80 -19.78 -9.28
N LYS A 44 21.48 -21.09 -9.29
CA LYS A 44 21.01 -21.75 -10.52
C LYS A 44 19.76 -21.02 -11.02
N PRO A 45 19.56 -20.80 -12.34
CA PRO A 45 18.35 -20.13 -12.80
C PRO A 45 17.13 -20.93 -12.33
N VAL A 46 16.29 -20.31 -11.50
CA VAL A 46 15.03 -20.90 -11.06
C VAL A 46 14.19 -21.07 -12.32
N ARG A 47 13.87 -22.32 -12.66
CA ARG A 47 12.98 -22.66 -13.78
C ARG A 47 11.73 -21.78 -13.69
N ALA A 48 11.41 -21.06 -14.76
CA ALA A 48 10.20 -20.27 -14.86
C ALA A 48 9.00 -21.16 -14.54
N VAL A 49 8.28 -20.85 -13.47
CA VAL A 49 7.05 -21.55 -13.11
C VAL A 49 6.03 -21.25 -14.22
N PRO A 50 5.36 -22.27 -14.80
CA PRO A 50 4.37 -22.03 -15.85
C PRO A 50 3.26 -21.13 -15.28
N LYS A 51 2.93 -20.06 -16.00
CA LYS A 51 1.87 -19.12 -15.62
C LYS A 51 0.56 -19.89 -15.59
N THR A 52 0.04 -20.19 -14.41
CA THR A 52 -1.36 -20.57 -14.24
C THR A 52 -2.22 -19.52 -14.93
N GLU A 53 -3.16 -19.97 -15.75
CA GLU A 53 -4.03 -19.10 -16.54
C GLU A 53 -4.70 -18.09 -15.61
N LYS A 54 -4.43 -16.80 -15.86
CA LYS A 54 -4.94 -15.73 -15.02
C LYS A 54 -6.46 -15.72 -15.14
N PRO A 55 -7.22 -15.52 -14.04
CA PRO A 55 -8.66 -15.33 -14.11
C PRO A 55 -9.01 -14.30 -15.19
N THR A 56 -9.83 -14.68 -16.17
CA THR A 56 -10.13 -13.90 -17.38
C THR A 56 -11.01 -12.66 -17.13
N HIS A 57 -11.49 -12.48 -15.90
CA HIS A 57 -12.58 -11.55 -15.59
C HIS A 57 -12.16 -10.11 -15.24
N TYR A 58 -10.86 -9.77 -15.24
CA TYR A 58 -10.41 -8.38 -15.14
C TYR A 58 -8.95 -8.22 -15.59
N LYS A 59 -8.60 -7.01 -16.06
CA LYS A 59 -7.24 -6.59 -16.37
C LYS A 59 -6.86 -5.42 -15.46
N VAL A 60 -5.65 -5.47 -14.90
CA VAL A 60 -5.07 -4.31 -14.21
C VAL A 60 -4.55 -3.34 -15.27
N ILE A 61 -5.02 -2.10 -15.22
CA ILE A 61 -4.63 -1.02 -16.13
C ILE A 61 -4.06 0.15 -15.33
N CYS A 62 -3.17 0.90 -15.96
CA CYS A 62 -2.74 2.20 -15.47
C CYS A 62 -3.54 3.28 -16.21
N ILE A 63 -4.21 4.14 -15.46
CA ILE A 63 -4.93 5.31 -15.99
C ILE A 63 -4.48 6.55 -15.21
N SER A 64 -4.41 7.68 -15.89
CA SER A 64 -4.24 8.99 -15.26
C SER A 64 -5.60 9.58 -14.90
N MET A 65 -5.71 10.19 -13.73
CA MET A 65 -6.89 10.95 -13.27
C MET A 65 -6.40 12.21 -12.56
N TYR A 66 -7.24 13.25 -12.47
CA TYR A 66 -6.93 14.41 -11.66
C TYR A 66 -6.78 14.02 -10.19
N THR A 67 -5.84 14.65 -9.48
CA THR A 67 -5.59 14.37 -8.05
C THR A 67 -6.84 14.54 -7.20
N ASP A 68 -7.65 15.57 -7.50
CA ASP A 68 -8.89 15.84 -6.79
C ASP A 68 -9.94 14.74 -7.04
N ASP A 69 -9.99 14.18 -8.25
CA ASP A 69 -10.88 13.04 -8.55
C ASP A 69 -10.46 11.77 -7.82
N LEU A 70 -9.15 11.52 -7.70
CA LEU A 70 -8.63 10.40 -6.91
C LEU A 70 -9.02 10.54 -5.43
N LYS A 71 -8.88 11.74 -4.87
CA LYS A 71 -9.30 12.02 -3.49
C LYS A 71 -10.80 11.83 -3.31
N ARG A 72 -11.61 12.37 -4.22
CA ARG A 72 -13.07 12.19 -4.19
C ARG A 72 -13.46 10.72 -4.26
N LEU A 73 -12.74 9.92 -5.06
CA LEU A 73 -12.97 8.49 -5.15
C LEU A 73 -12.69 7.77 -3.83
N ASP A 74 -11.62 8.17 -3.12
CA ASP A 74 -11.30 7.64 -1.78
C ASP A 74 -12.36 8.00 -0.74
N ASP A 75 -12.78 9.27 -0.70
CA ASP A 75 -13.81 9.75 0.23
C ASP A 75 -15.14 8.98 0.04
N MET A 76 -15.51 8.69 -1.21
CA MET A 76 -16.70 7.87 -1.52
C MET A 76 -16.54 6.42 -1.05
N VAL A 77 -15.36 5.82 -1.24
CA VAL A 77 -15.07 4.46 -0.75
C VAL A 77 -15.16 4.40 0.77
N ASP A 78 -14.61 5.39 1.46
CA ASP A 78 -14.63 5.44 2.93
C ASP A 78 -16.04 5.64 3.47
N THR A 79 -16.83 6.49 2.80
CA THR A 79 -18.26 6.65 3.10
C THR A 79 -19.02 5.33 2.94
N LEU A 80 -18.76 4.56 1.88
CA LEU A 80 -19.38 3.25 1.67
C LEU A 80 -18.96 2.24 2.75
N LYS A 81 -17.68 2.20 3.11
CA LYS A 81 -17.19 1.33 4.19
C LYS A 81 -17.82 1.68 5.53
N ALA A 82 -17.95 2.97 5.85
CA ALA A 82 -18.62 3.44 7.06
C ALA A 82 -20.10 3.01 7.12
N ARG A 83 -20.76 2.87 5.96
CA ARG A 83 -22.13 2.34 5.84
C ARG A 83 -22.22 0.80 5.89
N GLY A 84 -21.10 0.10 6.12
CA GLY A 84 -21.07 -1.36 6.25
C GLY A 84 -20.68 -2.11 4.97
N PHE A 85 -20.41 -1.42 3.85
CA PHE A 85 -19.89 -2.06 2.64
C PHE A 85 -18.38 -2.36 2.77
N THR A 86 -18.04 -3.35 3.59
CA THR A 86 -16.65 -3.67 3.97
C THR A 86 -15.74 -4.06 2.80
N LYS A 87 -16.30 -4.44 1.65
CA LYS A 87 -15.59 -4.80 0.42
C LYS A 87 -15.52 -3.66 -0.61
N ALA A 88 -16.03 -2.47 -0.29
CA ALA A 88 -15.93 -1.31 -1.17
C ALA A 88 -14.47 -0.93 -1.41
N ASN A 89 -14.10 -0.77 -2.67
CA ASN A 89 -12.80 -0.29 -3.12
C ASN A 89 -12.97 0.54 -4.41
N ARG A 90 -11.92 1.24 -4.83
CA ARG A 90 -11.92 2.09 -6.03
C ARG A 90 -12.47 1.36 -7.26
N SER A 91 -11.98 0.15 -7.54
CA SER A 91 -12.41 -0.64 -8.70
C SER A 91 -13.87 -1.10 -8.62
N ALA A 92 -14.36 -1.44 -7.42
CA ALA A 92 -15.76 -1.81 -7.22
C ALA A 92 -16.69 -0.62 -7.43
N LEU A 93 -16.31 0.56 -6.92
CA LEU A 93 -17.06 1.79 -7.11
C LEU A 93 -17.07 2.23 -8.58
N ILE A 94 -15.92 2.21 -9.26
CA ILE A 94 -15.83 2.51 -10.70
C ILE A 94 -16.70 1.53 -11.51
N ARG A 95 -16.68 0.24 -11.17
CA ARG A 95 -17.51 -0.76 -11.87
C ARG A 95 -19.00 -0.46 -11.74
N TYR A 96 -19.46 -0.11 -10.54
CA TYR A 96 -20.84 0.31 -10.34
C TYR A 96 -21.15 1.60 -11.11
N ALA A 97 -20.28 2.60 -11.05
CA ALA A 97 -20.49 3.83 -11.81
C ALA A 97 -20.63 3.55 -13.32
N LEU A 98 -19.82 2.65 -13.88
CA LEU A 98 -19.91 2.27 -15.29
C LEU A 98 -21.24 1.58 -15.67
N SER A 99 -21.97 0.95 -14.74
CA SER A 99 -23.30 0.39 -15.04
C SER A 99 -24.40 1.45 -15.07
N GLU A 100 -24.20 2.56 -14.37
CA GLU A 100 -25.21 3.62 -14.20
C GLU A 100 -25.01 4.83 -15.13
N VAL A 101 -23.86 4.92 -15.84
CA VAL A 101 -23.57 6.07 -16.72
C VAL A 101 -24.50 6.07 -17.92
N ASP A 102 -25.23 7.18 -18.08
CA ASP A 102 -26.00 7.49 -19.29
C ASP A 102 -25.13 8.29 -20.28
N LEU A 103 -24.82 7.67 -21.43
CA LEU A 103 -23.97 8.25 -22.46
C LEU A 103 -24.64 9.40 -23.22
N GLU A 104 -25.96 9.44 -23.29
CA GLU A 104 -26.67 10.53 -23.99
C GLU A 104 -26.59 11.86 -23.21
N SER A 105 -26.32 11.78 -21.91
CA SER A 105 -26.15 12.95 -21.04
C SER A 105 -24.75 13.58 -21.11
N VAL A 106 -23.81 12.93 -21.80
CA VAL A 106 -22.41 13.34 -21.81
C VAL A 106 -22.21 14.54 -22.75
N PRO A 107 -21.66 15.68 -22.27
CA PRO A 107 -21.46 16.85 -23.11
C PRO A 107 -20.42 16.58 -24.20
N LYS A 108 -20.62 17.18 -25.38
CA LYS A 108 -19.65 17.12 -26.48
C LYS A 108 -18.37 17.88 -26.07
N GLY A 109 -17.21 17.29 -26.34
CA GLY A 109 -15.90 17.92 -26.10
C GLY A 109 -15.25 17.60 -24.76
N ILE A 110 -15.69 16.52 -24.09
CA ILE A 110 -14.94 15.88 -23.00
C ILE A 110 -13.85 14.94 -23.50
#